data_AF-A0A2E0L2K7-F1
#
_entry.id   AF-A0A2E0L2K7-F1
#
_cell.length_a   1.000
_cell.length_b   1.000
_cell.length_c   1.000
_cell.angle_alpha   90.00
_cell.angle_beta   90.00
_cell.angle_gamma   90.00
#
_symmetry.space_group_name_H-M   'P 1'
#
loop_
_entity.id
_entity.type
_entity.pdbx_description
1 polymer ?
#
loop_
_entity_poly.entity_id
_entity_poly.type
_entity_poly.pdbx_seq_one_letter_code
_entity_poly.pdbx_strand_id
1 'polypeptide(L)'
;MSKAIIVVDFAYKGPKRKGRGTGHKGLRSTLKYLQYRDNRTDHLAQTEEDERWRDLGMGKHYREILEHCDHLQSQHVLAWTWVVSPAPDLMALVPEDQRPQVVSDLTERIVEDYYTERGFDLPEYSYVLHDRLTEPKADGDEPMQQLHTHVVLPGTAPSIAERLPVYNNKERGHDALFRDIATRHFEAALDNIVGPEWRLHREQEAEITPNWNDLDAWFPRR
;
A
#
# COMPACT_ATOMS: atom_id res chain seq x y z
N MET A 1 -13.36 12.98 -14.52
CA MET A 1 -12.70 11.71 -14.14
C MET A 1 -13.49 11.12 -13.00
N SER A 2 -13.89 9.85 -13.10
CA SER A 2 -14.56 9.14 -12.00
C SER A 2 -13.64 9.08 -10.77
N LYS A 3 -14.23 9.11 -9.58
CA LYS A 3 -13.51 8.96 -8.32
C LYS A 3 -12.83 7.59 -8.29
N ALA A 4 -11.54 7.55 -7.97
CA ALA A 4 -10.79 6.31 -7.92
C ALA A 4 -11.41 5.35 -6.89
N ILE A 5 -11.66 4.11 -7.29
CA ILE A 5 -12.22 3.08 -6.41
C ILE A 5 -11.19 2.54 -5.42
N ILE A 6 -9.91 2.68 -5.75
CA ILE A 6 -8.76 2.28 -4.95
C ILE A 6 -7.60 3.23 -5.22
N VAL A 7 -6.88 3.59 -4.18
CA VAL A 7 -5.65 4.37 -4.27
C VAL A 7 -4.48 3.44 -4.06
N VAL A 8 -3.59 3.40 -5.04
CA VAL A 8 -2.30 2.72 -4.94
C VAL A 8 -1.17 3.68 -5.30
N ASP A 9 -0.08 3.63 -4.54
CA ASP A 9 1.13 4.40 -4.83
C ASP A 9 2.38 3.66 -4.37
N PHE A 10 3.51 3.99 -4.98
CA PHE A 10 4.81 3.47 -4.59
C PHE A 10 5.83 4.61 -4.45
N ALA A 11 6.69 4.45 -3.45
CA ALA A 11 7.88 5.27 -3.26
C ALA A 11 9.08 4.36 -2.99
N TYR A 12 10.29 4.89 -3.09
CA TYR A 12 11.49 4.14 -2.74
C TYR A 12 12.36 4.88 -1.72
N LYS A 13 13.15 4.10 -0.98
CA LYS A 13 14.30 4.59 -0.21
C LYS A 13 15.56 4.20 -0.96
N GLY A 14 16.42 5.16 -1.25
CA GLY A 14 17.75 4.89 -1.80
C GLY A 14 18.72 4.39 -0.73
N PRO A 15 19.78 3.63 -1.09
CA PRO A 15 20.79 3.13 -0.15
C PRO A 15 21.54 4.24 0.59
N LYS A 16 21.90 5.30 -0.16
CA LYS A 16 22.66 6.43 0.36
C LYS A 16 21.73 7.48 0.94
N ARG A 17 22.10 8.02 2.09
CA ARG A 17 21.42 9.18 2.67
C ARG A 17 21.71 10.43 1.84
N LYS A 18 20.69 11.03 1.26
CA LYS A 18 20.75 12.31 0.54
C LYS A 18 20.00 13.45 1.25
N GLY A 19 19.31 13.15 2.35
CA GLY A 19 18.50 14.11 3.09
C GLY A 19 17.80 13.50 4.31
N ARG A 20 16.78 14.17 4.85
CA ARG A 20 15.92 13.59 5.88
C ARG A 20 15.01 12.53 5.25
N GLY A 21 14.87 11.36 5.89
CA GLY A 21 13.96 10.31 5.42
C GLY A 21 14.47 9.39 4.29
N THR A 22 15.78 9.43 3.96
CA THR A 22 16.43 8.54 2.97
C THR A 22 17.54 7.70 3.61
N GLY A 23 18.05 6.67 2.90
CA GLY A 23 19.03 5.72 3.43
C GLY A 23 18.48 4.82 4.53
N HIS A 24 19.34 3.99 5.12
CA HIS A 24 18.99 3.05 6.20
C HIS A 24 18.31 3.72 7.39
N LYS A 25 18.78 4.91 7.79
CA LYS A 25 18.15 5.65 8.89
C LYS A 25 16.71 6.08 8.52
N GLY A 26 16.51 6.51 7.28
CA GLY A 26 15.19 6.86 6.76
C GLY A 26 14.25 5.66 6.75
N LEU A 27 14.70 4.56 6.14
CA LEU A 27 13.92 3.31 6.09
C LEU A 27 13.61 2.78 7.49
N ARG A 28 14.60 2.69 8.38
CA ARG A 28 14.40 2.27 9.78
C ARG A 28 13.36 3.12 10.51
N SER A 29 13.36 4.44 10.28
CA SER A 29 12.37 5.33 10.88
C SER A 29 10.97 5.06 10.33
N THR A 30 10.84 4.81 9.03
CA THR A 30 9.57 4.44 8.40
C THR A 30 9.07 3.10 8.95
N LEU A 31 9.89 2.05 8.97
CA LEU A 31 9.46 0.73 9.45
C LEU A 31 9.04 0.74 10.93
N LYS A 32 9.76 1.47 11.78
CA LYS A 32 9.35 1.69 13.18
C LYS A 32 8.03 2.43 13.28
N TYR A 33 7.82 3.45 12.44
CA TYR A 33 6.56 4.19 12.43
C TYR A 33 5.40 3.25 12.09
N LEU A 34 5.55 2.46 11.02
CA LEU A 34 4.55 1.52 10.55
C LEU A 34 4.23 0.41 11.56
N GLN A 35 5.23 -0.08 12.29
CA GLN A 35 5.03 -1.15 13.27
C GLN A 35 4.28 -0.69 14.52
N TYR A 36 4.53 0.54 14.99
CA TYR A 36 4.08 0.98 16.32
C TYR A 36 2.96 2.03 16.30
N ARG A 37 2.43 2.40 15.13
CA ARG A 37 1.42 3.45 14.99
C ARG A 37 0.42 3.15 13.87
N ASP A 38 -0.86 3.42 14.15
CA ASP A 38 -1.94 3.46 13.16
C ASP A 38 -2.14 4.86 12.56
N ASN A 39 -1.83 5.91 13.32
CA ASN A 39 -1.89 7.28 12.84
C ASN A 39 -0.78 8.17 13.45
N ARG A 40 -0.81 9.48 13.22
CA ARG A 40 0.26 10.38 13.65
C ARG A 40 0.33 10.52 15.18
N THR A 41 -0.79 10.34 15.88
CA THR A 41 -1.00 10.64 17.30
C THR A 41 -1.17 9.39 18.17
N ASP A 42 -1.67 8.29 17.62
CA ASP A 42 -1.96 7.07 18.36
C ASP A 42 -0.74 6.14 18.37
N HIS A 43 -0.34 5.82 19.59
CA HIS A 43 0.71 4.90 19.90
C HIS A 43 0.08 3.59 20.37
N LEU A 44 0.36 2.51 19.66
CA LEU A 44 -0.05 1.18 20.12
C LEU A 44 0.79 0.76 21.32
N ALA A 45 0.20 -0.09 22.17
CA ALA A 45 0.94 -0.76 23.24
C ALA A 45 2.14 -1.50 22.63
N GLN A 46 3.31 -1.40 23.25
CA GLN A 46 4.51 -2.09 22.79
C GLN A 46 4.60 -3.42 23.54
N THR A 47 3.94 -4.46 23.02
CA THR A 47 4.11 -5.82 23.56
C THR A 47 5.02 -6.63 22.63
N GLU A 48 5.76 -7.60 23.20
CA GLU A 48 6.64 -8.50 22.41
C GLU A 48 5.85 -9.40 21.45
N GLU A 49 4.52 -9.47 21.58
CA GLU A 49 3.61 -10.25 20.74
C GLU A 49 3.06 -9.45 19.54
N ASP A 50 3.41 -8.16 19.39
CA ASP A 50 2.93 -7.29 18.31
C ASP A 50 3.70 -7.48 16.99
N GLU A 51 3.79 -8.73 16.52
CA GLU A 51 4.22 -9.09 15.16
C GLU A 51 3.11 -8.74 14.14
N ARG A 52 2.75 -7.45 14.02
CA ARG A 52 1.69 -6.98 13.10
C ARG A 52 2.07 -7.08 11.63
N TRP A 53 3.35 -7.27 11.33
CA TRP A 53 3.80 -7.53 9.97
C TRP A 53 3.35 -8.91 9.53
N ARG A 54 2.56 -8.96 8.46
CA ARG A 54 2.38 -10.19 7.69
C ARG A 54 3.64 -10.41 6.86
N ASP A 55 4.29 -11.53 7.13
CA ASP A 55 5.59 -11.90 6.58
C ASP A 55 5.44 -12.85 5.39
N LEU A 56 5.88 -12.38 4.22
CA LEU A 56 5.95 -13.13 2.97
C LEU A 56 7.43 -13.20 2.50
N GLY A 57 8.36 -13.32 3.45
CA GLY A 57 9.80 -13.51 3.25
C GLY A 57 10.69 -12.36 3.71
N MET A 58 10.14 -11.20 4.09
CA MET A 58 10.93 -10.06 4.57
C MET A 58 11.07 -10.02 6.11
N GLY A 59 10.35 -10.85 6.85
CA GLY A 59 10.38 -10.93 8.30
C GLY A 59 9.20 -10.24 8.98
N LYS A 60 9.06 -10.48 10.29
CA LYS A 60 7.91 -10.04 11.10
C LYS A 60 8.20 -8.81 11.96
N HIS A 61 9.42 -8.32 11.92
CA HIS A 61 9.86 -7.19 12.74
C HIS A 61 10.68 -6.19 11.94
N TYR A 62 10.58 -4.90 12.26
CA TYR A 62 11.24 -3.83 11.49
C TYR A 62 12.76 -3.99 11.32
N ARG A 63 13.42 -4.71 12.24
CA ARG A 63 14.87 -4.97 12.16
C ARG A 63 15.19 -6.01 11.09
N GLU A 64 14.43 -7.10 11.05
CA GLU A 64 14.58 -8.17 10.06
C GLU A 64 14.26 -7.63 8.67
N ILE A 65 13.15 -6.90 8.52
CA ILE A 65 12.76 -6.26 7.26
C ILE A 65 13.86 -5.32 6.76
N LEU A 66 14.46 -4.53 7.66
CA LEU A 66 15.56 -3.64 7.30
C LEU A 66 16.81 -4.41 6.84
N GLU A 67 17.13 -5.52 7.49
CA GLU A 67 18.26 -6.38 7.16
C GLU A 67 18.07 -7.05 5.80
N HIS A 68 16.89 -7.63 5.55
CA HIS A 68 16.57 -8.22 4.24
C HIS A 68 16.55 -7.15 3.14
N CYS A 69 16.04 -5.94 3.41
CA CYS A 69 16.13 -4.83 2.46
C CYS A 69 17.59 -4.50 2.11
N ASP A 70 18.49 -4.49 3.10
CA ASP A 70 19.91 -4.22 2.87
C ASP A 70 20.58 -5.34 2.06
N HIS A 71 20.25 -6.60 2.34
CA HIS A 71 20.78 -7.76 1.62
C HIS A 71 20.29 -7.81 0.16
N LEU A 72 19.03 -7.46 -0.07
CA LEU A 72 18.36 -7.59 -1.37
C LEU A 72 18.22 -6.25 -2.13
N GLN A 73 18.97 -5.23 -1.73
CA GLN A 73 18.96 -3.93 -2.40
C GLN A 73 19.53 -3.99 -3.83
N SER A 74 19.10 -3.07 -4.68
CA SER A 74 19.81 -2.76 -5.92
C SER A 74 20.74 -1.56 -5.72
N GLN A 75 21.51 -1.22 -6.77
CA GLN A 75 22.39 -0.05 -6.77
C GLN A 75 21.68 1.26 -6.35
N HIS A 76 20.39 1.38 -6.62
CA HIS A 76 19.63 2.62 -6.44
C HIS A 76 18.44 2.51 -5.49
N VAL A 77 18.00 1.30 -5.16
CA VAL A 77 16.83 1.07 -4.31
C VAL A 77 17.23 0.15 -3.15
N LEU A 78 17.14 0.70 -1.94
CA LEU A 78 17.24 -0.07 -0.69
C LEU A 78 15.92 -0.79 -0.41
N ALA A 79 14.79 -0.08 -0.55
CA ALA A 79 13.47 -0.66 -0.41
C ALA A 79 12.45 0.12 -1.23
N TRP A 80 11.47 -0.58 -1.77
CA TRP A 80 10.20 -0.03 -2.19
C TRP A 80 9.23 -0.01 -0.99
N THR A 81 8.43 1.05 -0.91
CA THR A 81 7.33 1.19 0.05
C THR A 81 6.07 1.49 -0.74
N TRP A 82 5.09 0.60 -0.70
CA TRP A 82 3.82 0.77 -1.40
C TRP A 82 2.69 1.04 -0.40
N VAL A 83 1.62 1.64 -0.92
CA VAL A 83 0.34 1.76 -0.23
C VAL A 83 -0.75 1.17 -1.11
N VAL A 84 -1.64 0.38 -0.49
CA VAL A 84 -2.90 -0.06 -1.08
C VAL A 84 -4.03 0.40 -0.18
N SER A 85 -4.88 1.30 -0.66
CA SER A 85 -5.98 1.89 0.11
C SER A 85 -7.27 1.87 -0.71
N PRO A 86 -8.12 0.85 -0.52
CA PRO A 86 -9.46 0.81 -1.11
C PRO A 86 -10.30 1.99 -0.64
N ALA A 87 -11.23 2.44 -1.48
CA ALA A 87 -12.03 3.61 -1.14
C ALA A 87 -12.98 3.30 0.06
N PRO A 88 -12.98 4.15 1.11
CA PRO A 88 -13.76 3.92 2.34
C PRO A 88 -15.26 3.70 2.12
N ASP A 89 -15.84 4.43 1.15
CA ASP A 89 -17.25 4.35 0.78
C ASP A 89 -17.65 3.00 0.16
N LEU A 90 -16.77 2.41 -0.64
CA LEU A 90 -16.99 1.08 -1.20
C LEU A 90 -16.70 -0.01 -0.16
N MET A 91 -15.70 0.19 0.70
CA MET A 91 -15.44 -0.72 1.82
C MET A 91 -16.59 -0.74 2.82
N ALA A 92 -17.36 0.34 2.96
CA ALA A 92 -18.55 0.37 3.79
C ALA A 92 -19.63 -0.62 3.33
N LEU A 93 -19.66 -0.98 2.04
CA LEU A 93 -20.58 -1.99 1.49
C LEU A 93 -20.20 -3.41 1.91
N VAL A 94 -18.92 -3.65 2.21
CA VAL A 94 -18.40 -4.95 2.63
C VAL A 94 -18.76 -5.19 4.11
N PRO A 95 -19.21 -6.40 4.50
CA PRO A 95 -19.43 -6.76 5.91
C PRO A 95 -18.21 -6.47 6.76
N GLU A 96 -18.40 -5.81 7.91
CA GLU A 96 -17.33 -5.25 8.74
C GLU A 96 -16.29 -6.31 9.17
N ASP A 97 -16.76 -7.50 9.51
CA ASP A 97 -15.94 -8.65 9.91
C ASP A 97 -15.05 -9.21 8.78
N GLN A 98 -15.39 -8.91 7.52
CA GLN A 98 -14.65 -9.38 6.33
C GLN A 98 -13.64 -8.34 5.82
N ARG A 99 -13.83 -7.05 6.13
CA ARG A 99 -13.03 -5.96 5.55
C ARG A 99 -11.51 -6.14 5.72
N PRO A 100 -10.97 -6.52 6.90
CA PRO A 100 -9.52 -6.71 7.06
C PRO A 100 -8.95 -7.79 6.15
N GLN A 101 -9.69 -8.88 5.97
CA GLN A 101 -9.29 -9.99 5.11
C GLN A 101 -9.35 -9.58 3.64
N VAL A 102 -10.40 -8.87 3.22
CA VAL A 102 -10.53 -8.36 1.84
C VAL A 102 -9.36 -7.47 1.47
N VAL A 103 -8.97 -6.52 2.32
CA VAL A 103 -7.83 -5.63 2.03
C VAL A 103 -6.50 -6.39 2.00
N SER A 104 -6.36 -7.43 2.83
CA SER A 104 -5.18 -8.29 2.84
C SER A 104 -5.06 -9.11 1.55
N ASP A 105 -6.11 -9.83 1.17
CA ASP A 105 -6.15 -10.64 -0.06
C ASP A 105 -5.92 -9.77 -1.31
N LEU A 106 -6.53 -8.57 -1.31
CA LEU A 106 -6.34 -7.58 -2.36
C LEU A 106 -4.89 -7.13 -2.45
N THR A 107 -4.25 -6.86 -1.31
CA THR A 107 -2.83 -6.46 -1.27
C THR A 107 -1.94 -7.56 -1.85
N GLU A 108 -2.12 -8.80 -1.41
CA GLU A 108 -1.31 -9.94 -1.85
C GLU A 108 -1.45 -10.18 -3.37
N ARG A 109 -2.69 -10.19 -3.90
CA ARG A 109 -2.96 -10.34 -5.34
C ARG A 109 -2.38 -9.21 -6.19
N ILE A 110 -2.47 -7.97 -5.70
CA ILE A 110 -1.92 -6.81 -6.42
C ILE A 110 -0.39 -6.91 -6.50
N VAL A 111 0.28 -7.32 -5.41
CA VAL A 111 1.74 -7.52 -5.43
C VAL A 111 2.12 -8.64 -6.41
N GLU A 112 1.46 -9.79 -6.33
CA GLU A 112 1.71 -10.94 -7.21
C GLU A 112 1.54 -10.59 -8.69
N ASP A 113 0.39 -10.04 -9.08
CA ASP A 113 0.12 -9.69 -10.48
C ASP A 113 1.06 -8.59 -10.97
N TYR A 114 1.37 -7.58 -10.15
CA TYR A 114 2.26 -6.51 -10.57
C TYR A 114 3.66 -7.02 -10.93
N TYR A 115 4.21 -7.96 -10.17
CA TYR A 115 5.51 -8.55 -10.50
C TYR A 115 5.42 -9.52 -11.68
N THR A 116 4.38 -10.35 -11.72
CA THR A 116 4.16 -11.33 -12.79
C THR A 116 3.97 -10.65 -14.15
N GLU A 117 3.12 -9.62 -14.24
CA GLU A 117 2.90 -8.84 -15.47
C GLU A 117 4.14 -8.06 -15.90
N ARG A 118 5.06 -7.80 -14.97
CA ARG A 118 6.37 -7.18 -15.22
C ARG A 118 7.46 -8.19 -15.60
N GLY A 119 7.14 -9.47 -15.65
CA GLY A 119 8.06 -10.56 -16.02
C GLY A 119 9.04 -10.94 -14.92
N PHE A 120 8.70 -10.68 -13.66
CA PHE A 120 9.45 -11.11 -12.48
C PHE A 120 8.69 -12.23 -11.76
N ASP A 121 9.43 -13.03 -11.00
CA ASP A 121 8.84 -13.87 -9.98
C ASP A 121 8.46 -13.01 -8.76
N LEU A 122 7.55 -13.51 -7.93
CA LEU A 122 7.12 -12.82 -6.72
C LEU A 122 8.32 -12.64 -5.76
N PRO A 123 8.69 -11.40 -5.41
CA PRO A 123 9.76 -11.16 -4.44
C PRO A 123 9.29 -11.42 -3.02
N GLU A 124 10.23 -11.47 -2.09
CA GLU A 124 9.94 -11.37 -0.67
C GLU A 124 9.31 -10.01 -0.37
N TYR A 125 8.27 -9.99 0.44
CA TYR A 125 7.71 -8.74 0.98
C TYR A 125 7.19 -8.96 2.39
N SER A 126 6.97 -7.87 3.11
CA SER A 126 6.14 -7.86 4.31
C SER A 126 5.22 -6.66 4.25
N TYR A 127 4.05 -6.77 4.86
CA TYR A 127 3.13 -5.64 4.94
C TYR A 127 2.44 -5.55 6.29
N VAL A 128 1.95 -4.35 6.59
CA VAL A 128 1.11 -4.09 7.75
C VAL A 128 -0.22 -3.54 7.28
N LEU A 129 -1.33 -4.06 7.81
CA LEU A 129 -2.66 -3.51 7.63
C LEU A 129 -2.92 -2.48 8.72
N HIS A 130 -3.19 -1.24 8.36
CA HIS A 130 -3.58 -0.15 9.24
C HIS A 130 -5.08 0.10 9.17
N ASP A 131 -5.64 0.50 10.31
CA ASP A 131 -7.02 0.92 10.44
C ASP A 131 -7.06 2.32 11.04
N ARG A 132 -7.60 3.27 10.28
CA ARG A 132 -7.78 4.64 10.73
C ARG A 132 -9.13 5.16 10.25
N LEU A 133 -9.57 6.27 10.82
CA LEU A 133 -10.73 6.99 10.30
C LEU A 133 -10.31 8.01 9.24
N THR A 134 -11.18 8.25 8.25
CA THR A 134 -11.01 9.37 7.32
C THR A 134 -11.12 10.69 8.05
N GLU A 135 -10.41 11.71 7.57
CA GLU A 135 -10.60 13.07 8.04
C GLU A 135 -11.90 13.64 7.42
N PRO A 136 -12.80 14.25 8.22
CA PRO A 136 -14.00 14.92 7.70
C PRO A 136 -13.60 16.00 6.68
N LYS A 137 -14.23 16.01 5.51
CA LYS A 137 -13.92 17.00 4.45
C LYS A 137 -14.77 18.25 4.58
N ALA A 138 -15.97 18.13 5.14
CA ALA A 138 -16.87 19.22 5.46
C ALA A 138 -17.53 19.01 6.84
N ASP A 139 -18.11 20.09 7.36
CA ASP A 139 -18.86 20.07 8.61
C ASP A 139 -20.10 19.18 8.45
N GLY A 140 -20.16 18.09 9.22
CA GLY A 140 -21.23 17.08 9.15
C GLY A 140 -20.89 15.80 8.39
N ASP A 141 -19.70 15.67 7.79
CA ASP A 141 -19.24 14.39 7.24
C ASP A 141 -18.91 13.42 8.37
N GLU A 142 -19.50 12.22 8.34
CA GLU A 142 -19.13 11.15 9.28
C GLU A 142 -17.79 10.52 8.89
N PRO A 143 -16.82 10.40 9.83
CA PRO A 143 -15.58 9.68 9.57
C PRO A 143 -15.87 8.22 9.17
N MET A 144 -15.27 7.78 8.07
CA MET A 144 -15.38 6.41 7.58
C MET A 144 -14.14 5.60 7.95
N GLN A 145 -14.29 4.29 8.11
CA GLN A 145 -13.16 3.38 8.27
C GLN A 145 -12.29 3.40 7.00
N GLN A 146 -11.00 3.59 7.16
CA GLN A 146 -10.00 3.64 6.09
C GLN A 146 -8.92 2.58 6.32
N LEU A 147 -9.26 1.35 5.98
CA LEU A 147 -8.29 0.27 5.90
C LEU A 147 -7.31 0.51 4.76
N HIS A 148 -6.03 0.30 5.04
CA HIS A 148 -4.97 0.40 4.05
C HIS A 148 -3.76 -0.42 4.47
N THR A 149 -2.99 -0.90 3.50
CA THR A 149 -1.73 -1.60 3.77
C THR A 149 -0.53 -0.77 3.39
N HIS A 150 0.54 -0.92 4.17
CA HIS A 150 1.87 -0.49 3.80
C HIS A 150 2.72 -1.72 3.48
N VAL A 151 3.11 -1.88 2.22
CA VAL A 151 3.93 -3.00 1.75
C VAL A 151 5.38 -2.55 1.65
N VAL A 152 6.31 -3.40 2.10
CA VAL A 152 7.75 -3.16 2.01
C VAL A 152 8.36 -4.29 1.19
N LEU A 153 9.06 -3.90 0.12
CA LEU A 153 9.70 -4.81 -0.81
C LEU A 153 11.18 -4.43 -1.02
N PRO A 154 12.05 -5.38 -1.34
CA PRO A 154 13.45 -5.09 -1.63
C PRO A 154 13.64 -4.39 -2.98
N GLY A 155 14.87 -3.92 -3.23
CA GLY A 155 15.23 -3.25 -4.49
C GLY A 155 15.43 -4.17 -5.69
N THR A 156 15.32 -5.49 -5.49
CA THR A 156 15.50 -6.54 -6.49
C THR A 156 14.37 -7.56 -6.40
N ALA A 157 14.13 -8.31 -7.46
CA ALA A 157 13.20 -9.42 -7.48
C ALA A 157 13.79 -10.63 -8.21
N PRO A 158 13.37 -11.86 -7.85
CA PRO A 158 13.73 -13.04 -8.60
C PRO A 158 13.18 -13.00 -10.04
N SER A 159 13.87 -13.70 -10.93
CA SER A 159 13.43 -14.02 -12.29
C SER A 159 13.94 -15.40 -12.66
N ILE A 160 13.49 -15.92 -13.81
CA ILE A 160 13.84 -17.26 -14.32
C ILE A 160 15.36 -17.56 -14.27
N ALA A 161 16.20 -16.57 -14.56
CA ALA A 161 17.65 -16.76 -14.67
C ALA A 161 18.42 -16.24 -13.44
N GLU A 162 18.04 -15.08 -12.93
CA GLU A 162 18.77 -14.40 -11.85
C GLU A 162 17.87 -13.40 -11.09
N ARG A 163 18.38 -12.88 -9.97
CA ARG A 163 17.73 -11.79 -9.24
C ARG A 163 18.11 -10.45 -9.88
N LEU A 164 17.10 -9.70 -10.32
CA LEU A 164 17.26 -8.48 -11.10
C LEU A 164 16.81 -7.23 -10.33
N PRO A 165 17.41 -6.06 -10.59
CA PRO A 165 16.97 -4.80 -10.00
C PRO A 165 15.59 -4.39 -10.53
N VAL A 166 14.73 -3.90 -9.63
CA VAL A 166 13.36 -3.50 -9.95
C VAL A 166 13.22 -1.99 -9.83
N TYR A 167 12.89 -1.34 -10.95
CA TYR A 167 12.68 0.11 -11.02
C TYR A 167 11.25 0.44 -11.45
N ASN A 168 10.54 1.19 -10.60
CA ASN A 168 9.25 1.77 -10.91
C ASN A 168 9.42 3.19 -11.46
N ASN A 169 8.85 3.46 -12.64
CA ASN A 169 8.99 4.72 -13.35
C ASN A 169 7.64 5.09 -13.98
N LYS A 170 7.13 6.27 -13.63
CA LYS A 170 5.84 6.79 -14.13
C LYS A 170 5.87 7.03 -15.64
N GLU A 171 7.00 7.47 -16.19
CA GLU A 171 7.16 7.67 -17.65
C GLU A 171 7.11 6.35 -18.43
N ARG A 172 7.33 5.22 -17.76
CA ARG A 172 7.19 3.87 -18.33
C ARG A 172 5.83 3.24 -18.04
N GLY A 173 4.88 4.01 -17.51
CA GLY A 173 3.52 3.54 -17.23
C GLY A 173 3.41 2.57 -16.05
N HIS A 174 4.44 2.45 -15.21
CA HIS A 174 4.42 1.51 -14.08
C HIS A 174 3.37 1.87 -13.03
N ASP A 175 3.09 3.16 -12.84
CA ASP A 175 2.00 3.61 -11.97
C ASP A 175 0.62 3.37 -12.60
N ALA A 176 0.50 3.47 -13.93
CA ALA A 176 -0.73 3.14 -14.63
C ALA A 176 -1.04 1.65 -14.54
N LEU A 177 -0.03 0.79 -14.76
CA LEU A 177 -0.13 -0.66 -14.57
C LEU A 177 -0.55 -0.99 -13.13
N PHE A 178 0.10 -0.37 -12.14
CA PHE A 178 -0.21 -0.62 -10.74
C PHE A 178 -1.66 -0.28 -10.40
N ARG A 179 -2.14 0.87 -10.89
CA ARG A 179 -3.55 1.28 -10.74
C ARG A 179 -4.51 0.34 -11.46
N ASP A 180 -4.20 -0.07 -12.69
CA ASP A 180 -5.05 -0.98 -13.46
C ASP A 180 -5.24 -2.32 -12.74
N ILE A 181 -4.14 -2.95 -12.33
CA ILE A 181 -4.14 -4.20 -11.55
C ILE A 181 -4.97 -4.03 -10.27
N ALA A 182 -4.73 -2.97 -9.51
CA ALA A 182 -5.45 -2.68 -8.28
C ALA A 182 -6.96 -2.49 -8.52
N THR A 183 -7.33 -1.75 -9.55
CA THR A 183 -8.72 -1.54 -9.94
C THR A 183 -9.37 -2.87 -10.32
N ARG A 184 -8.76 -3.66 -11.22
CA ARG A 184 -9.31 -4.97 -11.65
C ARG A 184 -9.59 -5.89 -10.45
N HIS A 185 -8.64 -6.01 -9.53
CA HIS A 185 -8.80 -6.87 -8.36
C HIS A 185 -9.86 -6.36 -7.39
N PHE A 186 -9.94 -5.05 -7.18
CA PHE A 186 -10.94 -4.51 -6.26
C PHE A 186 -12.36 -4.58 -6.84
N GLU A 187 -12.54 -4.34 -8.14
CA GLU A 187 -13.82 -4.55 -8.82
C GLU A 187 -14.27 -6.01 -8.70
N ALA A 188 -13.38 -6.95 -9.00
CA ALA A 188 -13.68 -8.37 -8.88
C ALA A 188 -14.01 -8.78 -7.43
N ALA A 189 -13.33 -8.20 -6.43
CA ALA A 189 -13.64 -8.45 -5.04
C ALA A 189 -15.05 -7.94 -4.67
N LEU A 190 -15.38 -6.71 -5.04
CA LEU A 190 -16.70 -6.13 -4.78
C LEU A 190 -17.83 -6.91 -5.49
N ASP A 191 -17.62 -7.31 -6.75
CA ASP A 191 -18.59 -8.12 -7.49
C ASP A 191 -18.91 -9.43 -6.79
N ASN A 192 -17.89 -10.09 -6.24
CA ASN A 192 -18.05 -11.37 -5.58
C ASN A 192 -18.71 -11.24 -4.19
N ILE A 193 -18.49 -10.13 -3.48
CA ILE A 193 -18.94 -9.96 -2.10
C ILE A 193 -20.33 -9.31 -2.03
N VAL A 194 -20.53 -8.21 -2.76
CA VAL A 194 -21.74 -7.37 -2.65
C VAL A 194 -22.59 -7.34 -3.91
N GLY A 195 -22.14 -8.01 -4.98
CA GLY A 195 -22.84 -8.02 -6.27
C GLY A 195 -22.54 -6.78 -7.13
N PRO A 196 -22.72 -6.85 -8.46
CA PRO A 196 -22.28 -5.80 -9.39
C PRO A 196 -23.01 -4.46 -9.23
N GLU A 197 -24.10 -4.41 -8.47
CA GLU A 197 -24.90 -3.21 -8.21
C GLU A 197 -24.10 -2.08 -7.54
N TRP A 198 -22.98 -2.40 -6.86
CA TRP A 198 -22.10 -1.40 -6.24
C TRP A 198 -21.65 -0.31 -7.23
N ARG A 199 -21.57 -0.63 -8.54
CA ARG A 199 -21.18 0.31 -9.59
C ARG A 199 -22.13 1.49 -9.74
N LEU A 200 -23.42 1.31 -9.45
CA LEU A 200 -24.40 2.39 -9.48
C LEU A 200 -24.05 3.50 -8.49
N HIS A 201 -23.50 3.15 -7.32
CA HIS A 201 -23.02 4.14 -6.34
C HIS A 201 -21.86 4.98 -6.90
N ARG A 202 -21.02 4.43 -7.78
CA ARG A 202 -19.93 5.17 -8.44
C ARG A 202 -20.41 6.05 -9.58
N GLU A 203 -21.36 5.59 -10.37
CA GLU A 203 -21.95 6.39 -11.45
C GLU A 203 -22.67 7.62 -10.88
N GLN A 204 -23.43 7.45 -9.80
CA GLN A 204 -24.14 8.53 -9.10
C GLN A 204 -23.18 9.56 -8.46
N GLU A 205 -22.06 9.13 -7.87
CA GLU A 205 -21.05 10.05 -7.34
C GLU A 205 -20.28 10.81 -8.43
N ALA A 206 -20.05 10.20 -9.60
CA ALA A 206 -19.30 10.84 -10.69
C ALA A 206 -20.05 12.03 -11.31
N GLU A 207 -21.39 12.06 -11.21
CA GLU A 207 -22.24 13.20 -11.61
C GLU A 207 -22.12 14.39 -10.65
N ILE A 208 -21.69 14.15 -9.41
CA ILE A 208 -21.47 15.17 -8.37
C ILE A 208 -19.96 15.51 -8.37
N THR A 209 -19.55 16.50 -9.18
CA THR A 209 -18.14 16.82 -9.43
C THR A 209 -17.27 16.97 -8.16
N PRO A 210 -16.00 16.49 -8.15
CA PRO A 210 -15.14 16.54 -6.96
C PRO A 210 -14.28 17.82 -6.89
N ASN A 211 -14.14 18.37 -5.67
CA ASN A 211 -13.09 19.32 -5.31
C ASN A 211 -11.79 18.54 -5.02
N TRP A 212 -10.72 18.88 -5.73
CA TRP A 212 -9.44 18.17 -5.71
C TRP A 212 -8.49 18.76 -4.66
N ASN A 213 -7.97 17.92 -3.77
CA ASN A 213 -6.58 17.88 -3.28
C ASN A 213 -6.53 17.42 -1.82
N ASP A 214 -6.03 16.21 -1.55
CA ASP A 214 -5.04 16.03 -0.49
C ASP A 214 -4.24 14.73 -0.64
N LEU A 215 -3.27 14.73 -1.55
CA LEU A 215 -2.26 13.67 -1.67
C LEU A 215 -0.99 14.00 -0.85
N ASP A 216 -0.85 15.25 -0.37
CA ASP A 216 0.33 15.71 0.37
C ASP A 216 0.29 15.32 1.86
N ALA A 217 -0.90 15.05 2.41
CA ALA A 217 -1.05 14.53 3.77
C ALA A 217 -0.36 13.16 3.99
N TRP A 218 -0.29 12.33 2.95
CA TRP A 218 0.22 10.95 3.05
C TRP A 218 1.70 10.82 2.69
N PHE A 219 2.16 11.61 1.72
CA PHE A 219 3.55 11.63 1.27
C PHE A 219 4.05 13.07 1.14
N PRO A 220 4.40 13.75 2.25
CA PRO A 220 4.92 15.11 2.17
C PRO A 220 6.20 15.10 1.32
N ARG A 221 6.10 15.66 0.11
CA ARG A 221 7.24 15.85 -0.77
C ARG A 221 8.17 16.88 -0.12
N ARG A 222 9.43 16.49 0.10
CA ARG A 222 10.51 17.41 0.44
C ARG A 222 11.61 17.26 -0.60
#